data_AF-A0A6F8ZJQ4-F1
#
_entry.id   AF-A0A6F8ZJQ4-F1
#
_cell.length_a   1.000
_cell.length_b   1.000
_cell.length_c   1.000
_cell.angle_alpha   90.00
_cell.angle_beta   90.00
_cell.angle_gamma   90.00
#
_symmetry.space_group_name_H-M   'P 1'
#
loop_
_entity.id
_entity.type
_entity.pdbx_description
1 polymer ?
#
loop_
_entity_poly.entity_id
_entity_poly.type
_entity_poly.pdbx_seq_one_letter_code
_entity_poly.pdbx_strand_id
1 'polypeptide(L)'
;MGNKRWYAAAGLAAGALVAFSTALPVFAQPPVAGAEQPAGRPGGHGPRQAHHRRHRPAARITALTASQVTVTWPGKAHRTATLARSGLAVYAGLYPAAGSVLAVGEHIRLEGGPAHPQALVVLPEAGGTLENSNGVWSLQGRERTWTLALPAQPVLLGMSALTAGSRAQVFGTASGSSLAVSAVAAPPAWIRGAVVSDQGGTLVVKTVQGNRAVDISTALDARRAGHLKPGRRVRVALAPGTSRALAVLPAGRRHGWRARPGTATVGTLESTGDGSFQVRNLLGTQVVNTSGRTVTVRWHGHQGATLSGIPAGTRVAVLARHGGHDLLVVVLLARPRG
;
A
#
# COMPACT_ATOMS: atom_id res chain seq x y z
N MET A 1 -28.34 47.85 -41.01
CA MET A 1 -27.39 48.01 -39.87
C MET A 1 -28.19 48.45 -38.65
N GLY A 2 -28.04 47.78 -37.51
CA GLY A 2 -28.57 48.26 -36.22
C GLY A 2 -29.41 47.23 -35.44
N ASN A 3 -28.75 46.26 -34.80
CA ASN A 3 -29.33 45.47 -33.70
C ASN A 3 -29.29 46.30 -32.41
N LYS A 4 -30.40 46.44 -31.68
CA LYS A 4 -30.41 46.57 -30.21
C LYS A 4 -31.69 45.98 -29.59
N ARG A 5 -31.44 45.27 -28.48
CA ARG A 5 -32.28 44.49 -27.55
C ARG A 5 -33.30 45.39 -26.80
N TRP A 6 -34.36 44.92 -26.13
CA TRP A 6 -34.40 44.01 -24.97
C TRP A 6 -35.83 43.68 -24.45
N TYR A 7 -35.92 42.51 -23.77
CA TYR A 7 -36.72 42.09 -22.58
C TYR A 7 -38.27 41.98 -22.52
N ALA A 8 -38.67 40.72 -22.31
CA ALA A 8 -39.43 40.15 -21.18
C ALA A 8 -40.98 40.21 -21.10
N ALA A 9 -41.50 39.08 -20.58
CA ALA A 9 -42.72 38.88 -19.77
C ALA A 9 -43.91 38.14 -20.45
N ALA A 10 -44.16 36.92 -19.95
CA ALA A 10 -45.46 36.29 -19.70
C ALA A 10 -45.15 34.94 -18.99
N GLY A 11 -45.75 34.48 -17.89
CA GLY A 11 -46.94 34.92 -17.17
C GLY A 11 -47.75 33.67 -16.79
N LEU A 12 -47.99 33.50 -15.47
CA LEU A 12 -49.08 32.71 -14.82
C LEU A 12 -49.01 31.16 -14.95
N ALA A 13 -49.45 30.33 -13.99
CA ALA A 13 -50.38 30.56 -12.88
C ALA A 13 -50.10 29.63 -11.67
N ALA A 14 -50.54 30.10 -10.51
CA ALA A 14 -50.65 29.39 -9.25
C ALA A 14 -51.89 28.47 -9.22
N GLY A 15 -51.81 27.39 -8.45
CA GLY A 15 -52.94 26.56 -8.04
C GLY A 15 -52.61 25.91 -6.69
N ALA A 16 -53.41 26.24 -5.67
CA ALA A 16 -53.12 26.05 -4.25
C ALA A 16 -53.52 24.69 -3.67
N LEU A 17 -52.89 24.40 -2.53
CA LEU A 17 -53.19 23.45 -1.44
C LEU A 17 -54.66 23.09 -1.20
N VAL A 18 -54.91 21.82 -0.85
CA VAL A 18 -55.81 21.44 0.26
C VAL A 18 -55.22 20.24 1.01
N ALA A 19 -55.17 20.38 2.34
CA ALA A 19 -54.77 19.37 3.33
C ALA A 19 -55.99 18.57 3.82
N PHE A 20 -55.79 17.31 4.21
CA PHE A 20 -56.57 16.66 5.25
C PHE A 20 -55.67 15.78 6.13
N SER A 21 -55.80 16.01 7.44
CA SER A 21 -55.17 15.30 8.54
C SER A 21 -56.08 14.19 9.07
N THR A 22 -55.47 13.19 9.73
CA THR A 22 -55.96 12.27 10.80
C THR A 22 -55.15 10.97 10.67
N ALA A 23 -54.59 10.31 11.69
CA ALA A 23 -54.49 10.51 13.12
C ALA A 23 -53.23 9.76 13.64
N LEU A 24 -52.62 10.24 14.72
CA LEU A 24 -51.61 9.53 15.53
C LEU A 24 -52.29 8.56 16.50
N PRO A 25 -51.58 7.54 17.01
CA PRO A 25 -51.75 7.14 18.41
C PRO A 25 -50.47 7.40 19.20
N VAL A 26 -50.67 8.03 20.37
CA VAL A 26 -49.67 8.26 21.42
C VAL A 26 -50.02 7.36 22.62
N PHE A 27 -48.98 6.96 23.35
CA PHE A 27 -48.92 6.47 24.73
C PHE A 27 -49.16 4.98 25.04
N ALA A 28 -48.11 4.34 25.56
CA ALA A 28 -48.17 3.61 26.83
C ALA A 28 -46.75 3.41 27.43
N GLN A 29 -46.50 4.05 28.58
CA GLN A 29 -45.55 3.66 29.65
C GLN A 29 -46.20 4.12 30.97
N PRO A 30 -45.86 3.57 32.16
CA PRO A 30 -45.22 2.30 32.53
C PRO A 30 -46.01 1.56 33.66
N PRO A 31 -45.43 0.57 34.36
CA PRO A 31 -45.18 0.85 35.78
C PRO A 31 -43.77 0.46 36.27
N VAL A 32 -43.36 1.18 37.31
CA VAL A 32 -42.14 1.01 38.10
C VAL A 32 -42.45 0.12 39.32
N ALA A 33 -41.61 -0.88 39.60
CA ALA A 33 -41.06 -1.20 40.93
C ALA A 33 -40.36 -2.56 40.90
N GLY A 34 -39.17 -2.64 41.51
CA GLY A 34 -38.46 -3.90 41.75
C GLY A 34 -36.95 -3.78 41.59
N ALA A 35 -36.32 -3.11 42.55
CA ALA A 35 -34.88 -3.09 42.72
C ALA A 35 -34.37 -4.50 43.07
N GLU A 36 -33.48 -5.05 42.25
CA GLU A 36 -32.40 -5.90 42.75
C GLU A 36 -31.09 -5.48 42.11
N GLN A 37 -30.25 -4.95 42.98
CA GLN A 37 -28.90 -4.48 42.72
C GLN A 37 -27.97 -5.66 43.04
N PRO A 38 -27.20 -6.22 42.08
CA PRO A 38 -26.02 -6.97 42.45
C PRO A 38 -24.92 -5.95 42.72
N ALA A 39 -24.74 -5.67 44.00
CA ALA A 39 -23.59 -4.95 44.52
C ALA A 39 -22.30 -5.68 44.12
N GLY A 40 -21.40 -4.94 43.47
CA GLY A 40 -19.95 -5.01 43.66
C GLY A 40 -19.21 -6.30 43.27
N ARG A 41 -18.27 -6.17 42.33
CA ARG A 41 -16.82 -6.30 42.60
C ARG A 41 -15.97 -5.87 41.38
N PRO A 42 -14.68 -5.54 41.58
CA PRO A 42 -14.01 -4.42 40.93
C PRO A 42 -13.04 -4.86 39.83
N GLY A 43 -12.63 -3.90 38.99
CA GLY A 43 -11.33 -3.96 38.32
C GLY A 43 -11.17 -5.05 37.26
N GLY A 44 -11.93 -4.98 36.18
CA GLY A 44 -11.62 -5.69 34.94
C GLY A 44 -11.38 -4.68 33.84
N HIS A 45 -10.13 -4.38 33.52
CA HIS A 45 -9.79 -3.70 32.27
C HIS A 45 -10.33 -4.54 31.11
N GLY A 46 -11.55 -4.22 30.64
CA GLY A 46 -12.07 -4.77 29.39
C GLY A 46 -11.02 -4.53 28.31
N PRO A 47 -10.69 -5.55 27.49
CA PRO A 47 -9.56 -5.45 26.59
C PRO A 47 -9.82 -4.27 25.66
N ARG A 48 -9.08 -3.18 25.88
CA ARG A 48 -8.88 -2.15 24.89
C ARG A 48 -8.49 -2.92 23.63
N GLN A 49 -9.41 -3.06 22.69
CA GLN A 49 -9.10 -3.30 21.29
C GLN A 49 -8.38 -2.04 20.80
N ALA A 50 -7.20 -1.78 21.35
CA ALA A 50 -6.19 -1.02 20.70
C ALA A 50 -5.98 -1.77 19.39
N HIS A 51 -6.55 -1.23 18.32
CA HIS A 51 -6.13 -1.51 16.95
C HIS A 51 -4.67 -1.08 16.84
N HIS A 52 -3.78 -1.84 17.47
CA HIS A 52 -2.39 -1.95 17.13
C HIS A 52 -2.38 -2.54 15.72
N ARG A 53 -2.59 -1.67 14.72
CA ARG A 53 -1.95 -1.81 13.41
C ARG A 53 -0.44 -1.73 13.70
N ARG A 54 0.11 -2.76 14.34
CA ARG A 54 1.53 -3.10 14.23
C ARG A 54 1.77 -3.07 12.73
N HIS A 55 2.74 -2.28 12.30
CA HIS A 55 3.23 -2.29 10.94
C HIS A 55 3.50 -3.75 10.58
N ARG A 56 2.56 -4.41 9.89
CA ARG A 56 2.77 -5.77 9.45
C ARG A 56 3.87 -5.66 8.40
N PRO A 57 4.97 -6.43 8.54
CA PRO A 57 6.01 -6.43 7.53
C PRO A 57 5.37 -6.76 6.18
N ALA A 58 5.90 -6.18 5.11
CA ALA A 58 5.47 -6.54 3.76
C ALA A 58 5.57 -8.06 3.58
N ALA A 59 4.52 -8.68 3.07
CA ALA A 59 4.57 -10.06 2.61
C ALA A 59 5.18 -10.14 1.22
N ARG A 60 5.52 -11.34 0.78
CA ARG A 60 5.86 -11.63 -0.62
C ARG A 60 4.86 -12.60 -1.22
N ILE A 61 4.57 -12.44 -2.50
CA ILE A 61 3.89 -13.48 -3.29
C ILE A 61 4.90 -14.61 -3.54
N THR A 62 4.57 -15.82 -3.12
CA THR A 62 5.44 -17.00 -3.29
C THR A 62 4.87 -18.00 -4.30
N ALA A 63 3.57 -17.98 -4.54
CA ALA A 63 2.94 -18.70 -5.65
C ALA A 63 1.74 -17.90 -6.17
N LEU A 64 1.50 -18.00 -7.47
CA LEU A 64 0.39 -17.33 -8.14
C LEU A 64 -0.19 -18.27 -9.19
N THR A 65 -1.49 -18.51 -9.12
CA THR A 65 -2.25 -19.27 -10.12
C THR A 65 -3.39 -18.40 -10.66
N ALA A 66 -4.17 -18.94 -11.61
CA ALA A 66 -5.35 -18.26 -12.13
C ALA A 66 -6.39 -17.95 -11.02
N SER A 67 -6.51 -18.82 -10.02
CA SER A 67 -7.55 -18.74 -8.98
C SER A 67 -7.04 -18.36 -7.59
N GLN A 68 -5.74 -18.44 -7.33
CA GLN A 68 -5.18 -18.25 -5.99
C GLN A 68 -3.89 -17.42 -5.99
N VAL A 69 -3.64 -16.75 -4.85
CA VAL A 69 -2.37 -16.10 -4.54
C VAL A 69 -1.89 -16.57 -3.17
N THR A 70 -0.66 -17.05 -3.11
CA THR A 70 -0.01 -17.48 -1.88
C THR A 70 0.96 -16.42 -1.44
N VAL A 71 0.79 -15.94 -0.20
CA VAL A 71 1.59 -14.87 0.37
C VAL A 71 2.30 -15.34 1.63
N THR A 72 3.56 -14.97 1.79
CA THR A 72 4.38 -15.33 2.95
C THR A 72 4.89 -14.07 3.65
N TRP A 73 4.69 -13.99 4.96
CA TRP A 73 5.25 -12.92 5.80
C TRP A 73 6.61 -13.33 6.36
N PRO A 74 7.65 -12.51 6.16
CA PRO A 74 8.95 -12.77 6.77
C PRO A 74 8.87 -12.61 8.30
N GLY A 75 9.42 -13.58 9.05
CA GLY A 75 9.47 -13.52 10.51
C GLY A 75 9.84 -14.87 11.16
N LYS A 76 9.91 -14.90 12.50
CA LYS A 76 10.31 -16.09 13.29
C LYS A 76 9.42 -17.33 13.07
N ALA A 77 8.16 -17.14 12.67
CA ALA A 77 7.18 -18.20 12.52
C ALA A 77 6.56 -18.27 11.13
N HIS A 78 7.26 -17.78 10.09
CA HIS A 78 6.91 -17.89 8.66
C HIS A 78 5.43 -18.17 8.40
N ARG A 79 4.61 -17.12 8.43
CA ARG A 79 3.19 -17.28 8.18
C ARG A 79 2.98 -17.27 6.68
N THR A 80 2.27 -18.27 6.18
CA THR A 80 1.79 -18.33 4.80
C THR A 80 0.27 -18.28 4.81
N ALA A 81 -0.32 -17.59 3.84
CA ALA A 81 -1.75 -17.63 3.59
C ALA A 81 -1.99 -17.80 2.09
N THR A 82 -2.94 -18.65 1.75
CA THR A 82 -3.46 -18.78 0.38
C THR A 82 -4.80 -18.09 0.32
N LEU A 83 -4.93 -17.17 -0.62
CA LEU A 83 -6.13 -16.35 -0.79
C LEU A 83 -6.72 -16.64 -2.16
N ALA A 84 -8.04 -16.85 -2.22
CA ALA A 84 -8.74 -16.90 -3.50
C ALA A 84 -8.66 -15.53 -4.18
N ARG A 85 -8.39 -15.50 -5.49
CA ARG A 85 -8.35 -14.27 -6.28
C ARG A 85 -9.74 -13.69 -6.52
N SER A 86 -10.76 -14.54 -6.54
CA SER A 86 -12.16 -14.10 -6.62
C SER A 86 -12.50 -13.25 -5.38
N GLY A 87 -12.96 -12.03 -5.61
CA GLY A 87 -13.35 -11.10 -4.54
C GLY A 87 -12.18 -10.33 -3.88
N LEU A 88 -10.93 -10.54 -4.31
CA LEU A 88 -9.81 -9.70 -3.88
C LEU A 88 -9.69 -8.46 -4.77
N ALA A 89 -9.83 -7.28 -4.17
CA ALA A 89 -9.45 -6.05 -4.84
C ALA A 89 -7.91 -5.96 -4.92
N VAL A 90 -7.37 -5.69 -6.11
CA VAL A 90 -5.92 -5.57 -6.33
C VAL A 90 -5.56 -4.10 -6.54
N TYR A 91 -4.46 -3.67 -5.91
CA TYR A 91 -3.94 -2.32 -6.03
C TYR A 91 -2.44 -2.33 -6.26
N ALA A 92 -1.95 -1.43 -7.11
CA ALA A 92 -0.55 -1.07 -7.21
C ALA A 92 -0.32 0.24 -6.44
N GLY A 93 0.20 0.13 -5.22
CA GLY A 93 0.31 1.26 -4.30
C GLY A 93 -1.07 1.76 -3.89
N LEU A 94 -1.50 2.90 -4.43
CA LEU A 94 -2.84 3.46 -4.19
C LEU A 94 -3.77 3.31 -5.40
N TYR A 95 -3.26 2.86 -6.54
CA TYR A 95 -4.03 2.74 -7.76
C TYR A 95 -4.76 1.40 -7.79
N PRO A 96 -6.08 1.38 -8.04
CA PRO A 96 -6.77 0.15 -8.43
C PRO A 96 -6.07 -0.46 -9.64
N ALA A 97 -5.86 -1.77 -9.62
CA ALA A 97 -5.14 -2.48 -10.66
C ALA A 97 -5.82 -3.80 -10.98
N ALA A 98 -5.62 -4.28 -12.21
CA ALA A 98 -6.03 -5.62 -12.59
C ALA A 98 -5.11 -6.67 -11.92
N GLY A 99 -5.62 -7.89 -11.80
CA GLY A 99 -4.85 -9.01 -11.26
C GLY A 99 -3.62 -9.40 -12.08
N SER A 100 -3.46 -8.88 -13.30
CA SER A 100 -2.27 -9.07 -14.15
C SER A 100 -1.02 -8.36 -13.62
N VAL A 101 -1.18 -7.38 -12.72
CA VAL A 101 -0.04 -6.71 -12.07
C VAL A 101 0.62 -7.63 -11.03
N LEU A 102 -0.05 -8.68 -10.57
CA LEU A 102 0.51 -9.60 -9.58
C LEU A 102 1.60 -10.48 -10.21
N ALA A 103 2.77 -10.54 -9.57
CA ALA A 103 3.83 -11.47 -9.94
C ALA A 103 4.44 -12.18 -8.72
N VAL A 104 4.95 -13.39 -8.94
CA VAL A 104 5.72 -14.10 -7.90
C VAL A 104 6.97 -13.28 -7.56
N GLY A 105 7.23 -13.10 -6.27
CA GLY A 105 8.34 -12.30 -5.76
C GLY A 105 7.96 -10.88 -5.34
N GLU A 106 6.81 -10.35 -5.80
CA GLU A 106 6.38 -8.99 -5.46
C GLU A 106 6.17 -8.79 -3.97
N HIS A 107 6.51 -7.59 -3.48
CA HIS A 107 6.17 -7.16 -2.13
C HIS A 107 4.73 -6.69 -2.07
N ILE A 108 4.00 -7.22 -1.10
CA ILE A 108 2.59 -6.91 -0.93
C ILE A 108 2.23 -6.61 0.51
N ARG A 109 1.10 -5.94 0.68
CA ARG A 109 0.41 -5.76 1.96
C ARG A 109 -1.04 -6.15 1.77
N LEU A 110 -1.59 -6.84 2.77
CA LEU A 110 -3.04 -7.06 2.85
C LEU A 110 -3.67 -5.91 3.64
N GLU A 111 -4.66 -5.25 3.05
CA GLU A 111 -5.63 -4.45 3.80
C GLU A 111 -6.78 -5.35 4.23
N GLY A 112 -7.08 -5.33 5.53
CA GLY A 112 -7.97 -6.29 6.18
C GLY A 112 -7.22 -7.33 7.02
N GLY A 113 -7.94 -8.37 7.44
CA GLY A 113 -7.38 -9.53 8.13
C GLY A 113 -6.98 -10.64 7.15
N PRO A 114 -6.08 -11.57 7.49
CA PRO A 114 -5.74 -12.69 6.60
C PRO A 114 -6.93 -13.62 6.33
N ALA A 115 -7.86 -13.72 7.29
CA ALA A 115 -9.11 -14.47 7.16
C ALA A 115 -10.17 -13.75 6.30
N HIS A 116 -10.11 -12.42 6.21
CA HIS A 116 -11.05 -11.59 5.45
C HIS A 116 -10.29 -10.44 4.77
N PRO A 117 -9.44 -10.76 3.77
CA PRO A 117 -8.70 -9.73 3.04
C PRO A 117 -9.68 -8.91 2.21
N GLN A 118 -9.59 -7.58 2.31
CA GLN A 118 -10.40 -6.65 1.53
C GLN A 118 -9.64 -6.19 0.28
N ALA A 119 -8.32 -6.05 0.39
CA ALA A 119 -7.48 -5.72 -0.75
C ALA A 119 -6.06 -6.28 -0.61
N LEU A 120 -5.46 -6.62 -1.75
CA LEU A 120 -4.04 -6.91 -1.89
C LEU A 120 -3.37 -5.71 -2.56
N VAL A 121 -2.45 -5.09 -1.83
CA VAL A 121 -1.73 -3.89 -2.25
C VAL A 121 -0.28 -4.26 -2.57
N VAL A 122 0.07 -4.25 -3.86
CA VAL A 122 1.45 -4.35 -4.33
C VAL A 122 2.19 -3.07 -3.94
N LEU A 123 3.36 -3.22 -3.34
CA LEU A 123 4.22 -2.11 -2.96
C LEU A 123 5.17 -1.79 -4.12
N PRO A 124 5.49 -0.50 -4.36
CA PRO A 124 6.43 -0.16 -5.41
C PRO A 124 7.81 -0.70 -5.04
N GLU A 125 8.48 -1.39 -5.96
CA GLU A 125 9.85 -1.88 -5.78
C GLU A 125 10.86 -0.71 -5.88
N ALA A 126 10.56 0.29 -6.70
CA ALA A 126 11.38 1.48 -6.85
C ALA A 126 10.55 2.74 -7.11
N GLY A 127 11.15 3.89 -6.82
CA GLY A 127 10.59 5.20 -7.16
C GLY A 127 11.72 6.15 -7.54
N GLY A 128 11.48 7.00 -8.54
CA GLY A 128 12.51 7.84 -9.12
C GLY A 128 12.02 8.67 -10.29
N THR A 129 12.96 9.14 -11.10
CA THR A 129 12.71 9.83 -12.37
C THR A 129 12.92 8.86 -13.52
N LEU A 130 12.00 8.84 -14.49
CA LEU A 130 12.13 8.04 -15.70
C LEU A 130 13.13 8.67 -16.65
N GLU A 131 14.03 7.87 -17.19
CA GLU A 131 15.00 8.27 -18.21
C GLU A 131 14.86 7.33 -19.41
N ASN A 132 15.06 7.85 -20.62
CA ASN A 132 15.07 7.05 -21.84
C ASN A 132 16.35 7.35 -22.60
N SER A 133 17.20 6.33 -22.74
CA SER A 133 18.42 6.41 -23.52
C SER A 133 18.38 5.35 -24.60
N ASN A 134 18.33 5.77 -25.86
CA ASN A 134 18.31 4.89 -27.03
C ASN A 134 17.20 3.82 -26.99
N GLY A 135 16.01 4.19 -26.53
CA GLY A 135 14.86 3.28 -26.43
C GLY A 135 14.86 2.39 -25.20
N VAL A 136 15.90 2.44 -24.37
CA VAL A 136 15.95 1.72 -23.09
C VAL A 136 15.47 2.64 -21.98
N TRP A 137 14.39 2.22 -21.32
CA TRP A 137 13.86 2.92 -20.15
C TRP A 137 14.65 2.55 -18.90
N SER A 138 14.96 3.56 -18.09
CA SER A 138 15.53 3.39 -16.76
C SER A 138 14.81 4.28 -15.73
N LEU A 139 14.95 3.93 -14.47
CA LEU A 139 14.42 4.70 -13.34
C LEU A 139 15.60 5.16 -12.48
N GLN A 140 15.88 6.45 -12.51
CA GLN A 140 16.86 7.10 -11.64
C GLN A 140 16.26 7.28 -10.25
N GLY A 141 16.53 6.34 -9.35
CA GLY A 141 16.19 6.43 -7.94
C GLY A 141 17.23 7.22 -7.15
N ARG A 142 16.91 7.50 -5.88
CA ARG A 142 17.82 8.26 -4.99
C ARG A 142 19.14 7.54 -4.70
N GLU A 143 19.10 6.22 -4.61
CA GLU A 143 20.25 5.39 -4.20
C GLU A 143 20.81 4.55 -5.35
N ARG A 144 20.06 4.43 -6.44
CA ARG A 144 20.36 3.51 -7.54
C ARG A 144 19.54 3.83 -8.78
N THR A 145 20.14 3.60 -9.94
CA THR A 145 19.45 3.55 -11.22
C THR A 145 19.07 2.11 -11.58
N TRP A 146 17.83 1.93 -12.03
CA TRP A 146 17.29 0.65 -12.45
C TRP A 146 17.04 0.62 -13.94
N THR A 147 17.48 -0.42 -14.64
CA THR A 147 17.04 -0.68 -16.01
C THR A 147 15.65 -1.31 -15.96
N LEU A 148 14.71 -0.81 -16.77
CA LEU A 148 13.34 -1.30 -16.79
C LEU A 148 13.14 -2.31 -17.91
N ALA A 149 12.95 -3.58 -17.54
CA ALA A 149 12.48 -4.59 -18.47
C ALA A 149 10.95 -4.47 -18.58
N LEU A 150 10.51 -3.62 -19.52
CA LEU A 150 9.10 -3.36 -19.79
C LEU A 150 8.51 -4.48 -20.67
N PRO A 151 7.28 -4.95 -20.40
CA PRO A 151 6.55 -5.76 -21.36
C PRO A 151 6.17 -4.91 -22.59
N ALA A 152 5.80 -5.56 -23.69
CA ALA A 152 5.39 -4.89 -24.93
C ALA A 152 4.27 -3.85 -24.72
N GLN A 153 3.37 -4.12 -23.77
CA GLN A 153 2.33 -3.19 -23.33
C GLN A 153 2.40 -3.04 -21.80
N PRO A 154 3.14 -2.03 -21.28
CA PRO A 154 3.24 -1.81 -19.85
C PRO A 154 1.92 -1.30 -19.27
N VAL A 155 1.56 -1.77 -18.09
CA VAL A 155 0.42 -1.22 -17.34
C VAL A 155 0.82 0.14 -16.76
N LEU A 156 0.18 1.19 -17.27
CA LEU A 156 0.43 2.58 -16.87
C LEU A 156 -0.71 3.10 -15.98
N LEU A 157 -0.37 3.63 -14.80
CA LEU A 157 -1.34 4.03 -13.78
C LEU A 157 -1.19 5.52 -13.44
N GLY A 158 -2.25 6.30 -13.68
CA GLY A 158 -2.19 7.76 -13.51
C GLY A 158 -1.29 8.48 -14.52
N MET A 159 -0.96 7.81 -15.63
CA MET A 159 -0.23 8.36 -16.78
C MET A 159 -0.73 7.68 -18.07
N SER A 160 -0.62 8.36 -19.20
CA SER A 160 -1.00 7.83 -20.52
C SER A 160 0.18 7.25 -21.31
N ALA A 161 1.40 7.70 -21.01
CA ALA A 161 2.63 7.23 -21.64
C ALA A 161 3.80 7.37 -20.66
N LEU A 162 4.88 6.64 -20.92
CA LEU A 162 6.16 6.88 -20.26
C LEU A 162 6.79 8.15 -20.84
N THR A 163 7.23 9.05 -19.98
CA THR A 163 7.83 10.32 -20.38
C THR A 163 9.15 10.51 -19.63
N ALA A 164 10.24 10.75 -20.36
CA ALA A 164 11.54 11.03 -19.76
C ALA A 164 11.48 12.31 -18.89
N GLY A 165 12.25 12.35 -17.80
CA GLY A 165 12.23 13.41 -16.80
C GLY A 165 11.02 13.38 -15.84
N SER A 166 10.03 12.50 -16.06
CA SER A 166 8.86 12.42 -15.19
C SER A 166 9.10 11.52 -13.97
N ARG A 167 8.48 11.84 -12.83
CA ARG A 167 8.55 11.00 -11.64
C ARG A 167 7.63 9.79 -11.77
N ALA A 168 8.10 8.63 -11.35
CA ALA A 168 7.33 7.39 -11.37
C ALA A 168 7.59 6.50 -10.14
N GLN A 169 6.64 5.61 -9.89
CA GLN A 169 6.75 4.46 -9.01
C GLN A 169 6.66 3.21 -9.87
N VAL A 170 7.62 2.30 -9.74
CA VAL A 170 7.68 1.07 -10.52
C VAL A 170 7.36 -0.12 -9.63
N PHE A 171 6.46 -0.96 -10.10
CA PHE A 171 6.02 -2.21 -9.47
C PHE A 171 6.57 -3.38 -10.28
N GLY A 172 6.88 -4.47 -9.58
CA GLY A 172 7.46 -5.66 -10.18
C GLY A 172 8.54 -6.26 -9.30
N THR A 173 9.48 -6.96 -9.91
CA THR A 173 10.53 -7.69 -9.18
C THR A 173 11.92 -7.25 -9.61
N ALA A 174 12.78 -7.00 -8.62
CA ALA A 174 14.17 -6.67 -8.81
C ALA A 174 15.05 -7.92 -8.96
N SER A 175 15.93 -7.89 -9.98
CA SER A 175 17.04 -8.82 -10.13
C SER A 175 18.30 -8.04 -10.54
N GLY A 176 19.30 -8.02 -9.66
CA GLY A 176 20.48 -7.18 -9.90
C GLY A 176 20.06 -5.72 -10.05
N SER A 177 20.46 -5.06 -11.15
CA SER A 177 20.10 -3.67 -11.53
C SER A 177 18.89 -3.58 -12.46
N SER A 178 18.27 -4.70 -12.78
CA SER A 178 17.09 -4.76 -13.63
C SER A 178 15.82 -4.90 -12.80
N LEU A 179 14.75 -4.24 -13.24
CA LEU A 179 13.38 -4.41 -12.74
C LEU A 179 12.55 -5.06 -13.83
N ALA A 180 12.04 -6.26 -13.59
CA ALA A 180 10.98 -6.84 -14.40
C ALA A 180 9.67 -6.14 -14.02
N VAL A 181 9.15 -5.30 -14.91
CA VAL A 181 8.08 -4.36 -14.60
C VAL A 181 6.71 -5.02 -14.75
N SER A 182 5.89 -4.95 -13.70
CA SER A 182 4.48 -5.33 -13.74
C SER A 182 3.57 -4.11 -13.98
N ALA A 183 3.91 -2.96 -13.42
CA ALA A 183 3.24 -1.69 -13.66
C ALA A 183 4.13 -0.48 -13.39
N VAL A 184 3.81 0.66 -14.01
CA VAL A 184 4.42 1.96 -13.73
C VAL A 184 3.32 2.95 -13.37
N ALA A 185 3.48 3.65 -12.25
CA ALA A 185 2.49 4.61 -11.77
C ALA A 185 3.06 6.01 -11.56
N ALA A 186 2.24 7.02 -11.81
CA ALA A 186 2.59 8.39 -11.48
C ALA A 186 2.42 8.60 -9.98
N PRO A 187 3.30 9.35 -9.30
CA PRO A 187 3.12 9.66 -7.89
C PRO A 187 1.79 10.41 -7.68
N PRO A 188 0.98 10.01 -6.70
CA PRO A 188 -0.29 10.67 -6.44
C PRO A 188 -0.09 12.10 -5.95
N ALA A 189 -0.97 13.00 -6.38
CA ALA A 189 -1.07 14.34 -5.80
C ALA A 189 -1.73 14.24 -4.41
N TRP A 190 -1.27 15.07 -3.47
CA TRP A 190 -1.78 15.04 -2.10
C TRP A 190 -2.41 16.37 -1.71
N ILE A 191 -3.66 16.32 -1.27
CA ILE A 191 -4.32 17.44 -0.61
C ILE A 191 -4.50 17.14 0.88
N ARG A 192 -4.59 18.20 1.69
CA ARG A 192 -4.85 18.13 3.12
C ARG A 192 -6.00 19.06 3.46
N GLY A 193 -6.83 18.64 4.41
CA GLY A 193 -7.96 19.46 4.83
C GLY A 193 -8.78 18.80 5.93
N ALA A 194 -9.96 19.35 6.18
CA ALA A 194 -10.95 18.79 7.09
C ALA A 194 -12.18 18.31 6.32
N VAL A 195 -12.75 17.17 6.72
CA VAL A 195 -14.04 16.70 6.18
C VAL A 195 -15.11 17.73 6.52
N VAL A 196 -15.91 18.13 5.55
CA VAL A 196 -17.07 19.01 5.71
C VAL A 196 -18.34 18.18 5.72
N SER A 197 -18.48 17.30 4.74
CA SER A 197 -19.61 16.40 4.59
C SER A 197 -19.19 15.13 3.84
N ASP A 198 -20.03 14.11 3.95
CA ASP A 198 -19.97 12.87 3.20
C ASP A 198 -21.38 12.55 2.69
N GLN A 199 -21.49 12.38 1.39
CA GLN A 199 -22.75 12.07 0.69
C GLN A 199 -22.51 10.86 -0.20
N GLY A 200 -22.77 9.67 0.35
CA GLY A 200 -22.93 8.44 -0.43
C GLY A 200 -21.77 8.10 -1.37
N GLY A 201 -20.52 8.32 -0.96
CA GLY A 201 -19.34 8.04 -1.78
C GLY A 201 -18.67 9.28 -2.38
N THR A 202 -19.19 10.48 -2.12
CA THR A 202 -18.48 11.73 -2.36
C THR A 202 -18.18 12.43 -1.04
N LEU A 203 -16.90 12.73 -0.82
CA LEU A 203 -16.43 13.39 0.39
C LEU A 203 -16.02 14.83 0.08
N VAL A 204 -16.56 15.79 0.83
CA VAL A 204 -16.20 17.21 0.68
C VAL A 204 -15.11 17.55 1.70
N VAL A 205 -13.95 18.02 1.20
CA VAL A 205 -12.81 18.42 2.03
C VAL A 205 -12.61 19.93 1.95
N LYS A 206 -12.62 20.62 3.09
CA LYS A 206 -12.16 22.00 3.20
C LYS A 206 -10.63 22.03 3.19
N THR A 207 -10.06 22.47 2.07
CA THR A 207 -8.62 22.65 1.87
C THR A 207 -8.24 24.13 2.03
N VAL A 208 -6.94 24.43 1.92
CA VAL A 208 -6.45 25.83 1.89
C VAL A 208 -6.95 26.62 0.68
N GLN A 209 -7.30 25.93 -0.42
CA GLN A 209 -7.82 26.54 -1.65
C GLN A 209 -9.36 26.62 -1.67
N GLY A 210 -10.03 26.21 -0.57
CA GLY A 210 -11.48 26.13 -0.49
C GLY A 210 -12.00 24.69 -0.40
N ASN A 211 -13.31 24.55 -0.55
CA ASN A 211 -14.01 23.26 -0.48
C ASN A 211 -13.80 22.47 -1.78
N ARG A 212 -13.45 21.20 -1.64
CA ARG A 212 -13.24 20.30 -2.77
C ARG A 212 -14.04 19.02 -2.58
N ALA A 213 -14.94 18.73 -3.51
CA ALA A 213 -15.62 17.45 -3.60
C ALA A 213 -14.67 16.40 -4.19
N VAL A 214 -14.69 15.20 -3.63
CA VAL A 214 -13.86 14.09 -4.08
C VAL A 214 -14.68 12.80 -4.09
N ASP A 215 -14.78 12.16 -5.26
CA ASP A 215 -15.33 10.81 -5.39
C ASP A 215 -14.37 9.79 -4.77
N ILE A 216 -14.84 9.05 -3.76
CA ILE A 216 -14.10 8.04 -3.00
C ILE A 216 -14.57 6.62 -3.29
N SER A 217 -15.49 6.41 -4.24
CA SER A 217 -16.11 5.11 -4.56
C SER A 217 -15.10 3.98 -4.81
N THR A 218 -13.98 4.30 -5.45
CA THR A 218 -12.90 3.34 -5.76
C THR A 218 -11.61 3.63 -5.02
N ALA A 219 -11.66 4.49 -3.99
CA ALA A 219 -10.50 4.74 -3.17
C ALA A 219 -10.15 3.48 -2.38
N LEU A 220 -8.85 3.25 -2.17
CA LEU A 220 -8.40 2.28 -1.19
C LEU A 220 -8.99 2.65 0.18
N ASP A 221 -9.59 1.66 0.84
CA ASP A 221 -10.38 1.84 2.08
C ASP A 221 -11.64 2.72 1.92
N ALA A 222 -12.28 2.78 0.74
CA ALA A 222 -13.50 3.56 0.46
C ALA A 222 -14.58 3.45 1.57
N ARG A 223 -14.86 2.23 2.05
CA ARG A 223 -15.82 1.99 3.15
C ARG A 223 -15.47 2.77 4.42
N ARG A 224 -14.18 2.89 4.77
CA ARG A 224 -13.75 3.64 5.95
C ARG A 224 -13.74 5.13 5.70
N ALA A 225 -13.42 5.52 4.47
CA ALA A 225 -13.48 6.92 4.05
C ALA A 225 -14.92 7.47 4.16
N GLY A 226 -15.92 6.66 3.80
CA GLY A 226 -17.36 6.96 3.92
C GLY A 226 -17.93 6.94 5.36
N HIS A 227 -17.08 6.85 6.37
CA HIS A 227 -17.47 6.94 7.78
C HIS A 227 -16.70 8.04 8.54
N LEU A 228 -16.00 8.91 7.80
CA LEU A 228 -15.26 10.01 8.38
C LEU A 228 -16.20 11.14 8.78
N LYS A 229 -16.25 11.45 10.07
CA LYS A 229 -17.09 12.53 10.59
C LYS A 229 -16.64 13.92 10.09
N PRO A 230 -17.57 14.87 9.90
CA PRO A 230 -17.25 16.28 9.72
C PRO A 230 -16.26 16.81 10.77
N GLY A 231 -15.40 17.74 10.37
CA GLY A 231 -14.30 18.30 11.17
C GLY A 231 -13.05 17.42 11.25
N ARG A 232 -13.11 16.14 10.82
CA ARG A 232 -11.94 15.25 10.87
C ARG A 232 -10.87 15.72 9.88
N ARG A 233 -9.64 15.91 10.35
CA ARG A 233 -8.51 16.22 9.46
C ARG A 233 -8.11 14.98 8.65
N VAL A 234 -7.91 15.15 7.35
CA VAL A 234 -7.61 14.09 6.39
C VAL A 234 -6.52 14.50 5.41
N ARG A 235 -5.90 13.51 4.79
CA ARG A 235 -5.07 13.61 3.59
C ARG A 235 -5.72 12.77 2.51
N VAL A 236 -5.91 13.35 1.33
CA VAL A 236 -6.47 12.63 0.18
C VAL A 236 -5.39 12.50 -0.87
N ALA A 237 -5.18 11.26 -1.34
CA ALA A 237 -4.36 10.96 -2.50
C ALA A 237 -5.22 11.03 -3.74
N LEU A 238 -4.76 11.74 -4.76
CA LEU A 238 -5.46 11.95 -6.01
C LEU A 238 -4.62 11.46 -7.18
N ALA A 239 -5.27 10.83 -8.15
CA ALA A 239 -4.64 10.47 -9.42
C ALA A 239 -4.27 11.75 -10.19
N PRO A 240 -3.02 11.89 -10.67
CA PRO A 240 -2.64 12.96 -11.57
C PRO A 240 -3.51 12.96 -12.83
N GLY A 241 -3.81 14.15 -13.35
CA GLY A 241 -4.64 14.34 -14.55
C GLY A 241 -6.15 14.19 -14.33
N THR A 242 -6.60 13.17 -13.60
CA THR A 242 -8.05 12.90 -13.41
C THR A 242 -8.62 13.42 -12.10
N SER A 243 -7.77 13.75 -11.11
CA SER A 243 -8.20 14.21 -9.78
C SER A 243 -9.11 13.24 -9.02
N ARG A 244 -9.20 11.97 -9.44
CA ARG A 244 -9.96 10.92 -8.76
C ARG A 244 -9.28 10.53 -7.44
N ALA A 245 -10.05 10.24 -6.37
CA ALA A 245 -9.44 9.73 -5.15
C ALA A 245 -8.85 8.34 -5.35
N LEU A 246 -7.63 8.19 -4.85
CA LEU A 246 -6.95 6.91 -4.73
C LEU A 246 -6.97 6.39 -3.29
N ALA A 247 -6.97 7.29 -2.29
CA ALA A 247 -7.10 6.94 -0.89
C ALA A 247 -7.46 8.16 -0.04
N VAL A 248 -8.15 7.94 1.08
CA VAL A 248 -8.39 8.96 2.12
C VAL A 248 -7.82 8.47 3.45
N LEU A 249 -6.90 9.24 4.03
CA LEU A 249 -6.19 8.88 5.25
C LEU A 249 -6.43 9.92 6.35
N PRO A 250 -6.72 9.53 7.60
CA PRO A 250 -6.79 10.48 8.72
C PRO A 250 -5.45 11.20 8.95
N ALA A 251 -5.48 12.53 9.05
CA ALA A 251 -4.30 13.32 9.38
C ALA A 251 -3.90 13.07 10.84
N GLY A 252 -2.63 12.68 11.06
CA GLY A 252 -2.11 12.25 12.37
C GLY A 252 -1.55 10.84 12.34
N ARG A 253 -2.08 9.98 11.46
CA ARG A 253 -1.34 8.76 11.08
C ARG A 253 -0.33 9.15 10.02
N ARG A 254 0.94 9.27 10.42
CA ARG A 254 2.06 9.07 9.50
C ARG A 254 2.00 7.60 9.05
N HIS A 255 1.08 7.28 8.13
CA HIS A 255 1.27 6.09 7.32
C HIS A 255 2.48 6.41 6.46
N GLY A 256 3.65 6.05 6.98
CA GLY A 256 4.82 5.87 6.16
C GLY A 256 4.45 4.82 5.13
N TRP A 257 3.93 5.27 3.99
CA TRP A 257 4.08 4.58 2.70
C TRP A 257 5.55 4.66 2.29
N ARG A 258 6.43 4.33 3.22
CA ARG A 258 7.78 3.93 2.95
C ARG A 258 7.69 2.42 2.96
N ALA A 259 7.30 1.87 1.82
CA ALA A 259 8.02 0.69 1.42
C ALA A 259 9.49 1.15 1.44
N ARG A 260 10.30 0.52 2.27
CA ARG A 260 11.71 0.36 1.90
C ARG A 260 11.75 -1.00 1.20
N PRO A 261 11.49 -1.09 -0.11
CA PRO A 261 12.13 -2.11 -0.90
C PRO A 261 13.57 -1.65 -1.10
N GLY A 262 14.48 -2.58 -0.97
CA GLY A 262 15.90 -2.31 -0.89
C GLY A 262 16.36 -2.68 0.50
N THR A 263 16.97 -3.83 0.73
CA THR A 263 17.77 -4.66 -0.18
C THR A 263 18.03 -5.97 0.55
N ALA A 264 17.00 -6.46 1.26
CA ALA A 264 17.08 -7.58 2.18
C ALA A 264 16.82 -8.91 1.46
N THR A 265 17.85 -9.61 1.01
CA THR A 265 17.72 -11.03 0.61
C THR A 265 17.84 -11.87 1.86
N VAL A 266 16.76 -12.53 2.27
CA VAL A 266 16.76 -13.43 3.43
C VAL A 266 16.60 -14.86 2.94
N GLY A 267 17.52 -15.74 3.32
CA GLY A 267 17.49 -17.13 2.91
C GLY A 267 18.59 -17.93 3.58
N THR A 268 18.92 -19.06 2.97
CA THR A 268 19.98 -19.96 3.38
C THR A 268 21.16 -19.79 2.45
N LEU A 269 22.35 -19.56 2.99
CA LEU A 269 23.59 -19.50 2.22
C LEU A 269 23.85 -20.89 1.63
N GLU A 270 23.92 -21.03 0.30
CA GLU A 270 24.22 -22.30 -0.35
C GLU A 270 25.71 -22.44 -0.69
N SER A 271 26.28 -21.38 -1.24
CA SER A 271 27.68 -21.35 -1.63
C SER A 271 28.22 -19.93 -1.57
N THR A 272 29.52 -19.82 -1.35
CA THR A 272 30.30 -18.59 -1.44
C THR A 272 31.38 -18.80 -2.48
N GLY A 273 31.53 -17.88 -3.42
CA GLY A 273 32.59 -17.88 -4.40
C GLY A 273 33.34 -16.55 -4.40
N ASP A 274 34.36 -16.46 -5.24
CA ASP A 274 35.13 -15.23 -5.41
C ASP A 274 34.26 -14.19 -6.12
N GLY A 275 33.92 -13.10 -5.42
CA GLY A 275 33.14 -12.00 -5.99
C GLY A 275 31.62 -12.25 -6.08
N SER A 276 31.10 -13.36 -5.57
CA SER A 276 29.65 -13.58 -5.43
C SER A 276 29.29 -14.65 -4.39
N PHE A 277 28.03 -14.71 -3.99
CA PHE A 277 27.52 -15.79 -3.15
C PHE A 277 26.06 -16.11 -3.46
N GLN A 278 25.65 -17.33 -3.17
CA GLN A 278 24.31 -17.82 -3.46
C GLN A 278 23.48 -17.93 -2.20
N VAL A 279 22.31 -17.32 -2.22
CA VAL A 279 21.32 -17.43 -1.16
C VAL A 279 20.08 -18.09 -1.71
N ARG A 280 19.80 -19.31 -1.27
CA ARG A 280 18.51 -19.95 -1.53
C ARG A 280 17.47 -19.37 -0.61
N ASN A 281 16.46 -18.77 -1.21
CA ASN A 281 15.29 -18.29 -0.52
C ASN A 281 14.06 -19.03 -1.06
N LEU A 282 12.88 -18.64 -0.61
CA LEU A 282 11.62 -19.28 -1.01
C LEU A 282 11.29 -19.11 -2.51
N LEU A 283 11.99 -18.22 -3.22
CA LEU A 283 11.82 -17.93 -4.65
C LEU A 283 12.84 -18.67 -5.53
N GLY A 284 13.76 -19.42 -4.93
CA GLY A 284 14.88 -20.06 -5.63
C GLY A 284 16.24 -19.56 -5.15
N THR A 285 17.28 -19.93 -5.88
CA THR A 285 18.66 -19.54 -5.58
C THR A 285 18.96 -18.19 -6.21
N GLN A 286 19.26 -17.20 -5.35
CA GLN A 286 19.65 -15.87 -5.78
C GLN A 286 21.17 -15.73 -5.71
N VAL A 287 21.79 -15.36 -6.83
CA VAL A 287 23.20 -14.99 -6.87
C VAL A 287 23.36 -13.51 -6.47
N VAL A 288 24.20 -13.24 -5.49
CA VAL A 288 24.53 -11.90 -5.00
C VAL A 288 25.98 -11.59 -5.36
N ASN A 289 26.18 -10.67 -6.29
CA ASN A 289 27.52 -10.21 -6.67
C ASN A 289 28.10 -9.25 -5.62
N THR A 290 29.35 -9.51 -5.23
CA THR A 290 30.15 -8.73 -4.28
C THR A 290 31.30 -7.98 -4.94
N SER A 291 31.56 -8.20 -6.24
CA SER A 291 32.58 -7.45 -6.99
C SER A 291 32.35 -5.93 -6.90
N GLY A 292 33.41 -5.20 -6.54
CA GLY A 292 33.38 -3.75 -6.34
C GLY A 292 32.58 -3.29 -5.12
N ARG A 293 32.26 -4.20 -4.18
CA ARG A 293 31.49 -3.89 -2.97
C ARG A 293 32.20 -4.29 -1.70
N THR A 294 32.08 -3.46 -0.67
CA THR A 294 32.54 -3.80 0.68
C THR A 294 31.54 -4.75 1.34
N VAL A 295 31.96 -5.94 1.74
CA VAL A 295 31.09 -6.90 2.45
C VAL A 295 31.39 -6.85 3.94
N THR A 296 30.42 -6.39 4.74
CA THR A 296 30.47 -6.47 6.20
C THR A 296 29.64 -7.66 6.66
N VAL A 297 30.23 -8.58 7.43
CA VAL A 297 29.46 -9.64 8.10
C VAL A 297 29.20 -9.27 9.54
N ARG A 298 27.95 -9.42 9.98
CA ARG A 298 27.56 -9.35 11.40
C ARG A 298 27.07 -10.71 11.83
N TRP A 299 27.92 -11.40 12.59
CA TRP A 299 27.61 -12.68 13.20
C TRP A 299 27.83 -12.57 14.71
N HIS A 300 26.76 -12.74 15.46
CA HIS A 300 26.80 -12.65 16.92
C HIS A 300 27.76 -13.71 17.49
N GLY A 301 28.72 -13.29 18.31
CA GLY A 301 29.75 -14.17 18.88
C GLY A 301 30.97 -14.39 17.98
N HIS A 302 30.98 -13.85 16.75
CA HIS A 302 32.07 -14.00 15.79
C HIS A 302 32.48 -12.62 15.25
N GLN A 303 33.28 -11.88 16.02
CA GLN A 303 33.82 -10.59 15.58
C GLN A 303 34.83 -10.78 14.45
N GLY A 304 34.81 -9.89 13.45
CA GLY A 304 35.71 -9.99 12.29
C GLY A 304 35.37 -11.10 11.30
N ALA A 305 34.22 -11.77 11.45
CA ALA A 305 33.79 -12.80 10.52
C ALA A 305 33.77 -12.28 9.07
N THR A 306 34.17 -13.14 8.14
CA THR A 306 34.09 -12.89 6.69
C THR A 306 33.00 -13.75 6.07
N LEU A 307 32.60 -13.41 4.85
CA LEU A 307 31.54 -14.13 4.15
C LEU A 307 31.89 -15.61 3.92
N SER A 308 33.15 -15.90 3.57
CA SER A 308 33.67 -17.25 3.38
C SER A 308 33.73 -18.08 4.66
N GLY A 309 33.73 -17.43 5.84
CA GLY A 309 33.69 -18.10 7.13
C GLY A 309 32.29 -18.55 7.56
N ILE A 310 31.24 -18.20 6.81
CA ILE A 310 29.86 -18.61 7.12
C ILE A 310 29.59 -19.98 6.48
N PRO A 311 29.25 -21.02 7.25
CA PRO A 311 28.96 -22.34 6.68
C PRO A 311 27.75 -22.31 5.72
N ALA A 312 27.83 -23.08 4.64
CA ALA A 312 26.66 -23.38 3.82
C ALA A 312 25.54 -24.00 4.69
N GLY A 313 24.28 -23.74 4.35
CA GLY A 313 23.13 -24.08 5.19
C GLY A 313 22.81 -23.03 6.27
N THR A 314 23.68 -22.03 6.49
CA THR A 314 23.43 -20.97 7.47
C THR A 314 22.39 -19.99 6.98
N ARG A 315 21.47 -19.62 7.88
CA ARG A 315 20.44 -18.64 7.57
C ARG A 315 21.01 -17.22 7.65
N VAL A 316 20.85 -16.45 6.58
CA VAL A 316 21.42 -15.12 6.43
C VAL A 316 20.39 -14.10 5.96
N ALA A 317 20.61 -12.83 6.32
CA ALA A 317 19.96 -11.68 5.74
C ALA A 317 21.02 -10.76 5.11
N VAL A 318 20.97 -10.61 3.80
CA VAL A 318 21.84 -9.73 3.02
C VAL A 318 21.15 -8.40 2.86
N LEU A 319 21.79 -7.30 3.21
CA LEU A 319 21.26 -5.94 3.14
C LEU A 319 22.26 -5.08 2.37
N ALA A 320 21.89 -4.48 1.25
CA ALA A 320 22.74 -3.43 0.66
C ALA A 320 22.62 -2.14 1.49
N ARG A 321 23.74 -1.59 1.92
CA ARG A 321 23.83 -0.29 2.61
C ARG A 321 23.96 0.85 1.58
N HIS A 322 23.68 2.07 2.05
CA HIS A 322 23.57 3.30 1.25
C HIS A 322 24.61 3.38 0.11
N GLY A 323 24.14 3.73 -1.11
CA GLY A 323 24.99 3.93 -2.29
C GLY A 323 25.29 2.66 -3.10
N GLY A 324 24.88 1.47 -2.65
CA GLY A 324 25.06 0.22 -3.42
C GLY A 324 26.48 -0.32 -3.47
N HIS A 325 27.43 0.39 -2.85
CA HIS A 325 28.84 0.03 -2.71
C HIS A 325 29.11 -0.87 -1.49
N ASP A 326 28.19 -0.94 -0.53
CA ASP A 326 28.35 -1.74 0.68
C ASP A 326 27.25 -2.81 0.80
N LEU A 327 27.64 -4.03 1.13
CA LEU A 327 26.76 -5.14 1.50
C LEU A 327 26.96 -5.48 2.98
N LEU A 328 25.88 -5.59 3.71
CA LEU A 328 25.83 -6.06 5.08
C LEU A 328 25.17 -7.44 5.10
N VAL A 329 25.92 -8.48 5.46
CA VAL A 329 25.40 -9.84 5.67
C VAL A 329 25.22 -10.06 7.15
N VAL A 330 23.99 -10.33 7.59
CA VAL A 330 23.65 -10.63 8.97
C VAL A 330 23.37 -12.12 9.10
N VAL A 331 24.15 -12.81 9.95
CA VAL A 331 23.91 -14.23 10.27
C VAL A 331 22.76 -14.31 11.27
N LEU A 332 21.68 -14.97 10.85
CA LEU A 332 20.48 -15.14 11.65
C LEU A 332 20.56 -16.48 12.38
N LEU A 333 21.21 -16.50 13.55
CA LEU A 333 21.19 -17.68 14.40
C LEU A 333 19.75 -17.98 14.85
N ALA A 334 19.30 -19.20 14.59
CA ALA A 334 18.15 -19.73 15.34
C ALA A 334 18.60 -19.82 16.81
N ARG A 335 17.79 -19.27 17.74
CA ARG A 335 18.05 -19.53 19.16
C ARG A 335 18.03 -21.05 19.36
N PRO A 336 19.01 -21.64 20.06
CA PRO A 336 18.85 -23.00 20.54
C PRO A 336 17.58 -23.04 21.38
N ARG A 337 16.72 -24.03 21.14
CA ARG A 337 15.64 -24.37 22.05
C ARG A 337 16.32 -24.94 23.30
N GLY A 338 16.49 -24.10 24.32
CA GLY A 338 16.57 -24.55 25.70
C GLY A 338 15.16 -24.71 26.25
#